data_AF-A0AAV2INT1-F1
#
_entry.id   AF-A0AAV2INT1-F1
#
_cell.length_a   1.000
_cell.length_b   1.000
_cell.length_c   1.000
_cell.angle_alpha   90.00
_cell.angle_beta   90.00
_cell.angle_gamma   90.00
#
_symmetry.space_group_name_H-M   'P 1'
#
loop_
_entity.id
_entity.type
_entity.pdbx_description
1 polymer ?
#
loop_
_entity_poly.entity_id
_entity_poly.type
_entity_poly.pdbx_seq_one_letter_code
_entity_poly.pdbx_strand_id
1 'polypeptide(L)' 'RNNQFSTWIFQGRPPVFWMTGFFNPQGFLTAMRQEVTRAHKGWALDTVTLHNDVTKYFKDDISVG' A
#
# COMPACT_ATOMS: atom_id res chain seq x y z
N ARG A 1 -7.77 0.80 -13.28
CA ARG A 1 -7.51 2.18 -12.79
C ARG A 1 -8.71 2.78 -12.05
N ASN A 2 -9.80 3.15 -12.73
CA ASN A 2 -10.95 3.85 -12.09
C ASN A 2 -11.61 3.04 -10.97
N ASN A 3 -11.73 1.72 -11.15
CA ASN A 3 -12.28 0.83 -10.14
C ASN A 3 -11.52 0.91 -8.81
N GLN A 4 -10.18 0.88 -8.84
CA GLN A 4 -9.36 0.97 -7.62
C GLN A 4 -9.59 2.28 -6.85
N PHE A 5 -9.59 3.42 -7.56
CA PHE A 5 -9.80 4.71 -6.89
C PHE A 5 -11.23 4.87 -6.40
N SER A 6 -12.22 4.44 -7.19
CA SER A 6 -13.63 4.45 -6.77
C SER A 6 -13.85 3.62 -5.51
N THR A 7 -13.39 2.36 -5.52
CA THR A 7 -13.43 1.49 -4.33
C THR A 7 -12.69 2.12 -3.16
N TRP A 8 -11.48 2.65 -3.36
CA TRP A 8 -10.73 3.26 -2.25
C TRP A 8 -11.46 4.46 -1.63
N ILE A 9 -11.99 5.36 -2.48
CA ILE A 9 -12.68 6.58 -2.03
C ILE A 9 -14.00 6.25 -1.34
N PHE A 10 -14.80 5.34 -1.89
CA PHE A 10 -16.19 5.11 -1.43
C PHE A 10 -16.36 3.91 -0.50
N GLN A 11 -15.44 2.95 -0.52
CA GLN A 11 -15.51 1.70 0.27
C GLN A 11 -14.32 1.53 1.23
N GLY A 12 -13.31 2.41 1.17
CA GLY A 12 -12.13 2.36 2.03
C GLY A 12 -10.94 1.62 1.43
N ARG A 13 -9.85 1.52 2.19
CA ARG A 13 -8.55 0.99 1.73
C ARG A 13 -8.70 -0.46 1.22
N PRO A 14 -8.42 -0.75 -0.07
CA PRO A 14 -8.51 -2.11 -0.58
C PRO A 14 -7.38 -3.00 -0.01
N PRO A 15 -7.60 -4.33 0.09
CA PRO A 15 -6.59 -5.27 0.56
C PRO A 15 -5.44 -5.46 -0.43
N VAL A 16 -5.68 -5.16 -1.71
CA VAL A 16 -4.69 -5.24 -2.78
C VAL A 16 -4.69 -3.98 -3.62
N PHE A 17 -3.50 -3.55 -4.04
CA PHE A 17 -3.32 -2.41 -4.93
C PHE A 17 -2.71 -2.84 -6.25
N TRP A 18 -3.31 -2.40 -7.34
CA TRP A 18 -2.74 -2.50 -8.67
C TRP A 18 -1.73 -1.35 -8.88
N MET A 19 -0.44 -1.66 -8.70
CA MET A 19 0.64 -0.67 -8.75
C MET A 19 0.71 0.10 -10.07
N THR A 20 0.56 -0.55 -11.23
CA THR A 20 0.57 0.16 -12.53
C THR A 20 -0.74 0.91 -12.81
N GLY A 21 -1.74 0.79 -11.94
CA GLY A 21 -2.96 1.61 -11.96
C GLY A 21 -2.76 3.02 -11.40
N PHE A 22 -1.66 3.30 -10.68
CA PHE A 22 -1.31 4.63 -10.20
C PHE A 22 -0.65 5.48 -11.29
N PHE A 23 -0.93 6.78 -11.28
CA PHE A 23 -0.21 7.75 -12.12
C PHE A 23 1.26 7.90 -11.66
N ASN A 24 1.49 7.85 -10.35
CA ASN A 24 2.81 7.88 -9.72
C ASN A 24 2.90 6.77 -8.66
N PRO A 25 3.35 5.56 -9.01
CA PRO A 25 3.48 4.45 -8.05
C PRO A 25 4.57 4.71 -6.99
N GLN A 26 5.61 5.48 -7.30
CA GLN A 26 6.64 5.83 -6.32
C GLN A 26 6.08 6.73 -5.22
N GLY A 27 5.20 7.67 -5.59
CA GLY A 27 4.49 8.53 -4.63
C GLY A 27 3.68 7.73 -3.60
N PHE A 28 3.05 6.63 -4.04
CA PHE A 28 2.36 5.70 -3.15
C PHE A 28 3.32 5.03 -2.14
N LEU A 29 4.47 4.51 -2.62
CA LEU A 29 5.47 3.89 -1.75
C LEU A 29 6.06 4.87 -0.73
N THR A 30 6.27 6.13 -1.13
CA THR A 30 6.69 7.20 -0.21
C THR A 30 5.62 7.47 0.85
N ALA A 31 4.35 7.57 0.46
CA ALA A 31 3.25 7.77 1.40
C ALA A 31 3.14 6.61 2.40
N MET A 32 3.32 5.36 1.94
CA MET A 32 3.35 4.18 2.81
C MET A 32 4.49 4.24 3.83
N ARG A 33 5.71 4.62 3.43
CA ARG A 33 6.83 4.82 4.38
C ARG A 33 6.51 5.89 5.42
N GLN A 34 5.90 6.99 5.01
CA GLN A 34 5.48 8.04 5.95
C GLN A 34 4.38 7.57 6.90
N GLU A 35 3.42 6.76 6.43
CA GLU A 35 2.38 6.13 7.26
C GLU A 35 3.01 5.27 8.37
N VAL A 36 3.95 4.38 8.01
CA VAL A 36 4.70 3.54 8.97
C VAL A 36 5.49 4.40 9.96
N THR A 37 6.18 5.44 9.47
CA THR A 37 6.95 6.35 10.33
C THR A 37 6.05 7.05 11.35
N ARG A 38 4.86 7.50 10.94
CA ARG A 38 3.90 8.16 11.85
C ARG A 38 3.32 7.21 12.90
N ALA A 39 3.17 5.93 12.56
CA ALA A 39 2.68 4.92 13.50
C ALA A 39 3.70 4.55 14.59
N HIS A 40 4.99 4.77 14.35
CA HIS A 40 6.07 4.40 15.28
C HIS A 40 6.75 5.64 15.86
N LYS A 41 6.47 5.95 17.13
CA LYS A 41 7.06 7.10 17.82
C LYS A 41 8.59 7.00 17.84
N GLY A 42 9.25 8.08 17.41
CA GLY A 42 10.71 8.19 17.40
C GLY A 42 11.40 7.60 16.17
N TRP A 43 10.66 7.02 15.22
CA TRP A 43 11.23 6.61 13.93
C TRP A 43 11.39 7.81 13.01
N ALA A 44 12.53 7.87 12.31
CA ALA A 44 12.79 8.86 11.27
C ALA A 44 12.56 8.24 9.88
N LEU A 45 12.13 9.04 8.91
CA LEU A 45 11.73 8.51 7.59
C LEU A 45 12.87 7.79 6.86
N ASP A 46 14.10 8.28 7.03
CA ASP A 46 15.33 7.71 6.51
C ASP A 46 15.69 6.35 7.14
N THR A 47 15.24 6.09 8.36
CA THR A 47 15.43 4.78 9.02
C THR A 47 14.46 3.70 8.52
N VAL A 48 13.37 4.07 7.84
CA VAL A 48 12.37 3.12 7.34
C VAL A 48 12.70 2.68 5.92
N THR A 49 12.92 1.38 5.72
CA THR A 49 13.23 0.78 4.41
C THR A 49 12.08 -0.10 3.93
N LEU A 50 11.89 -0.18 2.61
CA LEU A 50 10.91 -1.08 1.99
C LEU A 50 11.49 -2.48 1.87
N HIS A 51 10.74 -3.47 2.35
CA HIS A 51 11.03 -4.88 2.19
C HIS A 51 9.91 -5.53 1.37
N ASN A 52 10.25 -6.42 0.44
CA ASN A 52 9.28 -7.11 -0.42
C ASN A 52 9.47 -8.62 -0.28
N ASP A 53 8.40 -9.30 0.11
CA ASP A 53 8.33 -10.76 0.10
C ASP A 53 7.55 -11.25 -1.11
N VAL A 54 8.17 -12.12 -1.90
CA VAL A 54 7.50 -12.77 -3.04
C VAL A 54 6.82 -14.04 -2.54
N THR A 55 5.50 -14.05 -2.60
CA THR A 55 4.67 -15.17 -2.13
C THR A 55 4.02 -15.90 -3.29
N LYS A 56 3.49 -17.11 -3.03
CA LYS A 56 2.71 -17.90 -4.00
C LYS A 56 1.20 -17.61 -3.93
N TYR A 57 0.78 -16.64 -3.12
CA TYR A 57 -0.63 -16.33 -2.94
C TYR A 57 -1.23 -15.76 -4.21
N PHE A 58 -2.41 -16.25 -4.57
CA PHE A 58 -3.27 -15.68 -5.58
C PHE A 58 -4.24 -14.69 -4.93
N LYS A 59 -4.90 -13.88 -5.77
CA LYS A 59 -5.86 -12.87 -5.30
C LYS A 59 -6.95 -13.49 -4.41
N ASP A 60 -7.39 -14.70 -4.71
CA ASP A 60 -8.46 -15.39 -3.98
C ASP A 60 -8.01 -15.91 -2.60
N ASP A 61 -6.69 -16.04 -2.38
CA ASP A 61 -6.12 -16.44 -1.09
C ASP A 61 -6.07 -15.28 -0.09
N ILE A 62 -6.33 -14.05 -0.54
CA ILE A 62 -6.27 -12.85 0.29
C ILE A 62 -7.65 -12.61 0.91
N SER A 63 -7.91 -13.22 2.06
CA SER A 63 -9.13 -12.96 2.83
C SER A 63 -9.02 -11.63 3.57
N VAL A 64 -10.02 -10.74 3.39
CA VAL A 64 -10.14 -9.52 4.20
C VAL A 64 -10.65 -9.95 5.58
N GLY A 65 -9.79 -9.88 6.58
CA GLY A 65 -10.12 -10.18 7.98
C GLY A 65 -11.00 -9.12 8.62
#